data_AF-J2KHE0-F1
#
_entry.id   AF-J2KHE0-F1
#
_cell.length_a   1.000
_cell.length_b   1.000
_cell.length_c   1.000
_cell.angle_alpha   90.00
_cell.angle_beta   90.00
_cell.angle_gamma   90.00
#
_symmetry.space_group_name_H-M   'P 1'
#
loop_
_entity.id
_entity.type
_entity.pdbx_description
1 polymer ?
#
loop_
_entity_poly.entity_id
_entity_poly.type
_entity_poly.pdbx_seq_one_letter_code
_entity_poly.pdbx_strand_id
1 'polypeptide(L)'
;MNFNASAAPLFEVESPDQLLLNTPVVVALNNAYKLFEKTGQDLNNFNVHIAERKKENGEDENGVDTIGIAFSAKLPPGQKGLGNASKLGRSVLYIASRTSGEILREQGSR
;
A
#
# COMPACT_ATOMS: atom_id res chain seq x y z
N MET A 1 21.12 23.42 -4.08
CA MET A 1 21.15 22.57 -2.87
C MET A 1 20.54 21.23 -3.25
N ASN A 2 21.34 20.17 -3.31
CA ASN A 2 20.85 18.83 -3.60
C ASN A 2 20.22 18.27 -2.33
N PHE A 3 18.89 18.33 -2.24
CA PHE A 3 18.14 17.55 -1.26
C PHE A 3 18.16 16.08 -1.71
N ASN A 4 19.29 15.40 -1.54
CA ASN A 4 19.26 13.95 -1.37
C ASN A 4 18.68 13.69 0.03
N ALA A 5 17.40 13.96 0.19
CA ALA A 5 16.62 13.39 1.27
C ALA A 5 16.50 11.90 0.93
N SER A 6 17.45 11.10 1.43
CA SER A 6 17.24 9.67 1.50
C SER A 6 16.02 9.48 2.40
N ALA A 7 14.84 9.34 1.79
CA ALA A 7 13.60 9.15 2.54
C ALA A 7 13.77 7.98 3.50
N ALA A 8 13.43 8.19 4.78
CA ALA A 8 13.58 7.17 5.81
C ALA A 8 12.89 5.87 5.36
N PRO A 9 13.50 4.70 5.62
CA PRO A 9 12.95 3.42 5.16
C PRO A 9 11.52 3.24 5.66
N LEU A 10 10.73 2.46 4.92
CA LEU A 10 9.34 2.17 5.33
C LEU A 10 9.28 1.42 6.65
N PHE A 11 10.26 0.53 6.85
CA PHE A 11 10.47 -0.21 8.07
C PHE A 11 11.94 -0.51 8.29
N GLU A 12 12.28 -0.81 9.54
CA GLU A 12 13.56 -1.34 9.95
C GLU A 12 13.34 -2.67 10.67
N VAL A 13 14.30 -3.59 10.56
CA VAL A 13 14.29 -4.84 11.33
C VAL A 13 14.97 -4.56 12.65
N GLU A 14 14.22 -4.49 13.74
CA GLU A 14 14.78 -4.29 15.08
C GLU A 14 15.29 -5.61 15.68
N SER A 15 14.58 -6.71 15.42
CA SER A 15 14.94 -8.06 15.84
C SER A 15 14.27 -9.10 14.92
N PRO A 16 14.58 -10.41 15.02
CA PRO A 16 14.00 -11.44 14.15
C PRO A 16 12.46 -11.42 14.08
N ASP A 17 11.81 -11.05 15.17
CA ASP A 17 10.34 -11.05 15.30
C ASP A 17 9.75 -9.62 15.39
N GLN A 18 10.56 -8.58 15.16
CA GLN A 18 10.14 -7.19 15.34
C GLN A 18 10.56 -6.30 14.17
N LEU A 19 9.55 -5.67 13.57
CA LEU A 19 9.71 -4.61 12.57
C LEU A 19 9.29 -3.27 13.19
N LEU A 20 10.15 -2.26 13.05
CA LEU A 20 9.78 -0.89 13.33
C LEU A 20 9.24 -0.26 12.06
N LEU A 21 7.95 0.07 12.04
CA LEU A 21 7.33 0.84 10.94
C LEU A 21 7.47 2.33 11.22
N ASN A 22 7.85 3.09 10.20
CA ASN A 22 7.91 4.55 10.30
C ASN A 22 6.51 5.13 10.59
N THR A 23 6.41 6.16 11.43
CA THR A 23 5.14 6.72 11.89
C THR A 23 4.17 7.09 10.76
N PRO A 24 4.56 7.79 9.68
CA PRO A 24 3.66 8.08 8.57
C PRO A 24 3.18 6.82 7.85
N VAL A 25 3.97 5.74 7.82
CA VAL A 25 3.56 4.46 7.24
C VAL A 25 2.46 3.81 8.08
N VAL A 26 2.58 3.86 9.42
CA VAL A 26 1.53 3.39 10.34
C VAL A 26 0.25 4.21 10.18
N VAL A 27 0.36 5.53 10.08
CA VAL A 27 -0.77 6.44 9.84
C VAL A 27 -1.44 6.11 8.50
N ALA A 28 -0.66 5.92 7.44
CA ALA A 28 -1.15 5.55 6.12
C ALA A 28 -1.88 4.20 6.14
N LEU A 29 -1.32 3.19 6.80
CA LEU A 29 -1.93 1.87 6.91
C LEU A 29 -3.29 1.94 7.63
N ASN A 30 -3.37 2.69 8.73
CA ASN A 30 -4.63 2.90 9.45
C ASN A 30 -5.68 3.62 8.59
N ASN A 31 -5.27 4.66 7.86
CA ASN A 31 -6.18 5.38 6.98
C ASN A 31 -6.67 4.52 5.80
N ALA A 32 -5.77 3.74 5.20
CA ALA A 32 -6.10 2.80 4.14
C ALA A 32 -7.04 1.68 4.64
N TYR A 33 -6.81 1.14 5.84
CA TYR A 33 -7.69 0.17 6.48
C TYR A 33 -9.11 0.74 6.66
N LYS A 34 -9.24 1.95 7.20
CA LYS A 34 -10.55 2.61 7.38
C LYS A 34 -11.31 2.83 6.07
N LEU A 35 -10.59 3.05 4.97
CA LEU A 35 -11.21 3.13 3.64
C LEU A 35 -11.61 1.76 3.11
N PHE A 36 -10.74 0.76 3.28
CA PHE A 36 -11.02 -0.62 2.88
C PHE A 36 -12.24 -1.18 3.63
N GLU A 37 -12.35 -0.93 4.94
CA GLU A 37 -13.46 -1.39 5.78
C GLU A 37 -14.83 -0.91 5.24
N LYS A 38 -14.90 0.30 4.66
CA LYS A 38 -16.12 0.83 4.03
C LYS A 38 -16.55 0.04 2.79
N THR A 39 -15.67 -0.76 2.19
CA THR A 39 -16.02 -1.63 1.06
C THR A 39 -16.85 -2.84 1.47
N GLY A 40 -16.89 -3.17 2.77
CA GLY A 40 -17.60 -4.35 3.30
C GLY A 40 -16.95 -5.69 2.93
N GLN A 41 -15.77 -5.68 2.34
CA GLN A 41 -15.03 -6.89 1.97
C GLN A 41 -14.35 -7.50 3.20
N ASP A 42 -14.36 -8.83 3.30
CA ASP A 42 -13.67 -9.54 4.38
C ASP A 42 -12.15 -9.42 4.22
N LEU A 43 -11.47 -8.77 5.17
CA LEU A 43 -10.02 -8.59 5.14
C LEU A 43 -9.26 -9.92 5.07
N ASN A 44 -9.80 -11.01 5.64
CA ASN A 44 -9.14 -12.32 5.65
C ASN A 44 -8.93 -12.89 4.24
N ASN A 45 -9.66 -12.38 3.26
CA ASN A 45 -9.53 -12.74 1.86
C ASN A 45 -8.36 -12.04 1.16
N PHE A 46 -7.62 -11.15 1.83
CA PHE A 46 -6.61 -10.30 1.21
C PHE A 46 -5.25 -10.46 1.87
N ASN A 47 -4.19 -10.25 1.08
CA ASN A 47 -2.86 -9.93 1.57
C ASN A 47 -2.67 -8.41 1.51
N VAL A 48 -2.05 -7.84 2.55
CA VAL A 48 -1.72 -6.41 2.59
C VAL A 48 -0.25 -6.23 2.24
N HIS A 49 0.02 -5.41 1.21
CA HIS A 49 1.37 -5.10 0.76
C HIS A 49 1.61 -3.59 0.87
N ILE A 50 2.74 -3.20 1.46
CA ILE A 50 3.19 -1.81 1.52
C ILE A 50 4.47 -1.71 0.70
N ALA A 51 4.52 -0.80 -0.27
CA ALA A 51 5.66 -0.64 -1.16
C ALA A 51 5.97 0.83 -1.43
N GLU A 52 7.25 1.14 -1.60
CA GLU A 52 7.67 2.44 -2.11
C GLU A 52 7.14 2.62 -3.54
N ARG A 53 6.74 3.85 -3.88
CA ARG A 53 6.44 4.22 -5.26
C ARG A 53 7.54 5.16 -5.74
N LYS A 54 8.26 4.76 -6.79
CA LYS A 54 9.26 5.60 -7.48
C LYS A 54 8.72 5.99 -8.85
N LYS A 55 9.27 7.04 -9.47
CA LYS A 55 8.86 7.56 -10.78
C LYS A 55 8.69 6.47 -11.86
N GLU A 56 9.48 5.40 -11.81
CA GLU A 56 9.42 4.26 -12.74
C GLU A 56 8.15 3.38 -12.60
N ASN A 57 7.39 3.51 -11.50
CA ASN A 57 6.20 2.71 -11.19
C ASN A 57 4.87 3.52 -11.27
N GLY A 58 4.87 4.64 -12.01
CA GLY A 58 3.64 5.36 -12.39
C GLY A 58 3.25 6.54 -11.50
N GLU A 59 4.17 7.47 -11.27
CA GLU A 59 3.84 8.80 -10.73
C GLU A 59 4.21 9.92 -11.71
N ASP A 60 3.41 11.00 -11.66
CA ASP A 60 3.55 12.27 -12.37
C ASP A 60 4.97 12.86 -12.20
N GLU A 61 5.45 13.57 -13.22
CA GLU A 61 6.72 14.31 -13.27
C GLU A 61 6.94 15.21 -12.03
N ASN A 62 5.85 15.61 -11.34
CA ASN A 62 5.82 16.37 -10.08
C ASN A 62 6.19 15.59 -8.80
N GLY A 63 6.39 14.26 -8.86
CA GLY A 63 7.09 13.43 -7.87
C GLY A 63 6.81 13.72 -6.39
N VAL A 64 5.57 13.53 -5.93
CA VAL A 64 5.28 13.48 -4.49
C VAL A 64 5.91 12.20 -3.93
N ASP A 65 6.63 12.28 -2.81
CA ASP A 65 7.17 11.09 -2.13
C ASP A 65 6.00 10.27 -1.54
N THR A 66 5.68 9.14 -2.17
CA THR A 66 4.50 8.34 -1.84
C THR A 66 4.80 6.86 -1.61
N ILE A 67 3.83 6.21 -0.96
CA ILE A 67 3.80 4.78 -0.74
C ILE A 67 2.49 4.20 -1.28
N GLY A 68 2.54 2.95 -1.74
CA GLY A 68 1.37 2.17 -2.11
C GLY A 68 1.01 1.19 -1.01
N ILE A 69 -0.28 1.13 -0.66
CA ILE A 69 -0.86 0.15 0.25
C ILE A 69 -1.90 -0.66 -0.53
N ALA A 70 -1.55 -1.89 -0.90
CA ALA A 70 -2.41 -2.76 -1.69
C ALA A 70 -3.07 -3.82 -0.82
N PHE A 71 -4.41 -3.89 -0.88
CA PHE A 71 -5.19 -5.02 -0.43
C PHE A 71 -5.40 -5.92 -1.63
N SER A 72 -4.62 -7.00 -1.72
CA SER A 72 -4.63 -7.92 -2.86
C SER A 72 -5.41 -9.17 -2.51
N ALA A 73 -6.50 -9.44 -3.24
CA ALA A 73 -7.31 -10.62 -3.02
C ALA A 73 -6.43 -11.88 -3.16
N LYS A 74 -6.49 -12.77 -2.19
CA LYS A 74 -5.78 -14.04 -2.19
C LYS A 74 -6.20 -14.84 -3.43
N LEU A 75 -5.26 -15.56 -3.99
CA LEU A 75 -5.54 -16.50 -5.06
C LEU A 75 -5.71 -17.89 -4.45
N PRO A 76 -6.79 -18.63 -4.81
CA PRO A 76 -6.87 -20.04 -4.48
C PRO A 76 -5.65 -20.80 -5.03
N PRO A 77 -5.14 -21.83 -4.31
CA PRO A 77 -4.05 -22.65 -4.80
C PRO A 77 -4.31 -23.16 -6.23
N GLY A 78 -3.31 -23.04 -7.11
CA GLY A 78 -3.40 -23.47 -8.51
C GLY A 78 -3.99 -22.43 -9.47
N GLN A 79 -4.50 -21.29 -9.00
CA GLN A 79 -4.90 -20.18 -9.87
C GLN A 79 -3.76 -19.18 -10.06
N LYS A 80 -3.43 -18.85 -11.32
CA LYS A 80 -2.51 -17.77 -11.68
C LYS A 80 -3.31 -16.65 -12.34
N GLY A 81 -3.26 -15.45 -11.75
CA GLY A 81 -3.77 -14.22 -12.35
C GLY A 81 -5.26 -14.22 -12.64
N LEU A 82 -6.07 -13.64 -11.73
CA LEU A 82 -7.51 -13.45 -11.96
C LEU A 82 -7.89 -12.01 -12.34
N GLY A 83 -6.93 -11.08 -12.36
CA GLY A 83 -7.28 -9.66 -12.42
C GLY A 83 -8.32 -9.33 -11.32
N ASN A 84 -9.43 -8.70 -11.70
CA ASN A 84 -10.48 -8.22 -10.78
C ASN A 84 -11.53 -9.26 -10.42
N ALA A 85 -11.45 -10.46 -11.01
CA ALA A 85 -12.49 -11.47 -10.94
C ALA A 85 -12.26 -12.48 -9.81
N SER A 86 -11.47 -12.14 -8.79
CA SER A 86 -11.34 -13.03 -7.63
C SER A 86 -12.68 -13.16 -6.93
N LYS A 87 -13.13 -14.40 -6.73
CA LYS A 87 -14.34 -14.70 -5.95
C LYS A 87 -14.21 -14.29 -4.48
N LEU A 88 -12.98 -14.02 -4.02
CA LEU A 88 -12.68 -13.62 -2.66
C LEU A 88 -12.76 -12.10 -2.45
N GLY A 89 -12.83 -11.32 -3.54
CA GLY A 89 -13.08 -9.89 -3.51
C GLY A 89 -12.27 -9.11 -4.55
N ARG A 90 -12.53 -7.81 -4.62
CA ARG A 90 -11.87 -6.85 -5.51
C ARG A 90 -10.66 -6.23 -4.82
N SER A 91 -9.49 -6.44 -5.40
CA SER A 91 -8.25 -5.80 -4.96
C SER A 91 -8.32 -4.28 -5.07
N VAL A 92 -7.66 -3.57 -4.16
CA VAL A 92 -7.58 -2.11 -4.16
C VAL A 92 -6.20 -1.64 -3.75
N LEU A 93 -5.72 -0.55 -4.38
CA LEU A 93 -4.48 0.13 -4.04
C LEU A 93 -4.80 1.54 -3.53
N TYR A 94 -4.36 1.85 -2.33
CA TYR A 94 -4.35 3.22 -1.82
C TYR A 94 -2.95 3.80 -1.96
N ILE A 95 -2.86 5.05 -2.40
CA ILE A 95 -1.59 5.76 -2.55
C ILE A 95 -1.58 6.88 -1.54
N ALA A 96 -0.55 6.88 -0.69
CA ALA A 96 -0.45 7.76 0.46
C ALA A 96 0.84 8.59 0.43
N SER A 97 0.79 9.79 1.01
CA SER A 97 1.97 10.60 1.27
C SER A 97 2.92 9.88 2.22
N ARG A 98 4.20 9.74 1.86
CA ARG A 98 5.23 9.16 2.73
C ARG A 98 5.58 10.08 3.91
N THR A 99 5.25 11.36 3.80
CA THR A 99 5.52 12.37 4.84
C THR A 99 4.41 12.43 5.89
N SER A 100 3.14 12.43 5.48
CA SER A 100 2.00 12.63 6.40
C SER A 100 1.18 11.37 6.65
N GLY A 101 1.26 10.37 5.77
CA GLY A 101 0.38 9.20 5.77
C GLY A 101 -1.05 9.49 5.30
N GLU A 102 -1.30 10.65 4.72
CA GLU A 102 -2.59 10.98 4.11
C GLU A 102 -2.82 10.16 2.82
N ILE A 103 -4.05 9.66 2.62
CA ILE A 103 -4.43 8.97 1.38
C ILE A 103 -4.72 10.00 0.30
N LEU A 104 -3.92 9.98 -0.76
CA LEU A 104 -3.99 10.93 -1.87
C LEU A 104 -4.93 10.43 -2.97
N ARG A 105 -4.96 9.11 -3.22
CA ARG A 105 -5.79 8.49 -4.26
C ARG A 105 -6.06 7.03 -3.99
N GLU A 106 -7.24 6.57 -4.43
CA GLU A 106 -7.57 5.15 -4.57
C GLU A 106 -7.41 4.74 -6.03
N GLN A 107 -6.74 3.61 -6.27
CA GLN A 107 -6.70 2.91 -7.54
C GLN A 107 -7.34 1.54 -7.35
N GLY A 108 -8.62 1.47 -7.70
CA GLY A 108 -9.31 0.22 -7.92
C GLY A 108 -9.19 -0.18 -9.39
N SER A 109 -9.00 -1.45 -9.64
CA SER A 109 -9.11 -1.98 -10.98
C SER A 109 -10.60 -2.06 -11.33
N ARG A 110 -11.00 -1.30 -12.36
CA ARG A 110 -12.38 -1.23 -12.89
C ARG A 110 -12.77 -2.52 -13.60
#